data_AF-A0A7S2WXC7-F1
#
_entry.id   AF-A0A7S2WXC7-F1
#
_cell.length_a   1.000
_cell.length_b   1.000
_cell.length_c   1.000
_cell.angle_alpha   90.00
_cell.angle_beta   90.00
_cell.angle_gamma   90.00
#
_symmetry.space_group_name_H-M   'P 1'
#
loop_
_entity.id
_entity.type
_entity.pdbx_description
1 polymer ?
#
loop_
_entity_poly.entity_id
_entity_poly.type
_entity_poly.pdbx_seq_one_letter_code
_entity_poly.pdbx_strand_id
1 'polypeptide(L)'
;YLTHLFEEKDFAKAASLCPKLLFQRTALWERWVLEFAKVQQLALLCRYIPVDNPRLRQAVYDMVMKIFLQSDHENFLYLVKSWPAAIYNMKEITDALLAYEARNSASSTLREALAELYILQDRKDLALGIFLQLQRPEVFDFIARHRLLAAVQDKIVLLVQLDSQQAIALLVDHSDQITPDMVVSQLKEEETKAGQKAERGKPNVLKWRMWLHQYLHQLFESSPNTGTQYHAMQIELYAEFAPKLLMNFLTTSNSYPLELAYKICESKGLFDCLVWILARMGNARQALHLIMEKLGDVPQAIEFVRAQRDDELWEELISMSLASPRMVGTLLESIGSHLNPLRLIHRIPLGMPIPNLRDRLIKIITDSRTQASLIQGCNDILKADRVMLLEKLHNDARRAVPRHQQKVVAPQSQYYK
;
A
#
# COMPACT_ATOMS: atom_id res chain seq x y z
N TYR A 1 -19.97 -25.58 61.62
CA TYR A 1 -19.00 -24.49 61.41
C TYR A 1 -19.39 -23.61 60.22
N LEU A 2 -19.47 -24.15 58.99
CA LEU A 2 -20.00 -23.38 57.85
C LEU A 2 -21.45 -22.88 58.08
N THR A 3 -22.29 -23.67 58.75
CA THR A 3 -23.65 -23.26 59.16
C THR A 3 -23.66 -22.08 60.13
N HIS A 4 -22.75 -22.09 61.11
CA HIS A 4 -22.56 -21.02 62.09
C HIS A 4 -22.08 -19.72 61.43
N LEU A 5 -21.13 -19.82 60.49
CA LEU A 5 -20.64 -18.66 59.74
C LEU A 5 -21.72 -18.06 58.82
N PHE A 6 -22.67 -18.88 58.34
CA PHE A 6 -23.84 -18.40 57.60
C PHE A 6 -24.85 -17.68 58.50
N GLU A 7 -25.05 -18.17 59.73
CA GLU A 7 -25.90 -17.52 60.74
C GLU A 7 -25.30 -16.17 61.19
N GLU A 8 -23.98 -16.05 61.27
CA GLU A 8 -23.25 -14.81 61.58
C GLU A 8 -23.11 -13.85 60.38
N LYS A 9 -23.63 -14.21 59.19
CA LYS A 9 -23.53 -13.46 57.93
C LYS A 9 -22.10 -13.20 57.43
N ASP A 10 -21.12 -13.97 57.90
CA ASP A 10 -19.70 -13.79 57.59
C ASP A 10 -19.31 -14.59 56.31
N PHE A 11 -19.95 -14.24 55.19
CA PHE A 11 -19.92 -15.02 53.94
C PHE A 11 -18.53 -15.11 53.28
N ALA A 12 -17.68 -14.10 53.44
CA ALA A 12 -16.33 -14.09 52.88
C ALA A 12 -15.41 -15.12 53.56
N LYS A 13 -15.48 -15.23 54.90
CA LYS A 13 -14.74 -16.26 55.64
C LYS A 13 -15.28 -17.65 55.32
N ALA A 14 -16.60 -17.80 55.23
CA ALA A 14 -17.22 -19.05 54.82
C ALA A 14 -16.71 -19.52 53.44
N ALA A 15 -16.67 -18.64 52.44
CA ALA A 15 -16.16 -18.95 51.09
C ALA A 15 -14.68 -19.37 51.10
N SER A 16 -13.81 -18.69 51.88
CA SER A 16 -12.38 -19.04 51.98
C SER A 16 -12.12 -20.39 52.66
N LEU A 17 -13.06 -20.84 53.50
CA LEU A 17 -12.97 -22.09 54.24
C LEU A 17 -13.63 -23.26 53.51
N CYS A 18 -14.44 -22.99 52.48
CA CYS A 18 -15.06 -24.00 51.63
C CYS A 18 -14.03 -24.99 51.03
N PRO A 19 -12.91 -24.55 50.41
CA PRO A 19 -11.86 -25.46 49.93
C PRO A 19 -11.26 -26.35 51.02
N LYS A 20 -11.07 -25.79 52.22
CA LYS A 20 -10.42 -26.47 53.36
C LYS A 20 -11.34 -27.42 54.11
N LEU A 21 -12.66 -27.25 54.03
CA LEU A 21 -13.64 -28.03 54.79
C LEU A 21 -14.38 -29.05 53.93
N LEU A 22 -14.59 -28.73 52.64
CA LEU A 22 -15.39 -29.55 51.74
C LEU A 22 -14.55 -30.58 50.99
N PHE A 23 -13.23 -30.35 50.82
CA PHE A 23 -12.30 -31.25 50.13
C PHE A 23 -12.94 -31.89 48.88
N GLN A 24 -13.00 -33.24 48.81
CA GLN A 24 -13.53 -34.01 47.69
C GLN A 24 -15.04 -34.33 47.77
N ARG A 25 -15.78 -33.77 48.74
CA ARG A 25 -17.19 -34.12 48.95
C ARG A 25 -18.12 -33.35 48.00
N THR A 26 -18.41 -33.95 46.84
CA THR A 26 -19.32 -33.42 45.79
C THR A 26 -20.67 -32.97 46.35
N ALA A 27 -21.38 -33.82 47.10
CA ALA A 27 -22.72 -33.51 47.60
C ALA A 27 -22.77 -32.33 48.57
N LEU A 28 -21.71 -32.11 49.34
CA LEU A 28 -21.63 -30.95 50.23
C LEU A 28 -21.34 -29.67 49.44
N TRP A 29 -20.45 -29.75 48.44
CA TRP A 29 -20.24 -28.63 47.52
C TRP A 29 -21.53 -28.19 46.83
N GLU A 30 -22.32 -29.13 46.29
CA GLU A 30 -23.60 -28.82 45.64
C GLU A 30 -24.57 -28.13 46.60
N ARG A 31 -24.70 -28.64 47.83
CA ARG A 31 -25.55 -28.05 48.85
C ARG A 31 -25.10 -26.63 49.20
N TRP A 32 -23.81 -26.41 49.40
CA TRP A 32 -23.30 -25.08 49.75
C TRP A 32 -23.42 -24.10 48.59
N VAL A 33 -23.15 -24.52 47.35
CA VAL A 33 -23.37 -23.67 46.17
C VAL A 33 -24.83 -23.22 46.09
N LEU A 34 -25.79 -24.12 46.35
CA LEU A 34 -27.21 -23.77 46.40
C LEU A 34 -27.56 -22.80 47.54
N GLU A 35 -26.98 -22.97 48.73
CA GLU A 35 -27.20 -22.05 49.84
C GLU A 35 -26.59 -20.67 49.58
N PHE A 36 -25.37 -20.60 49.02
CA PHE A 36 -24.78 -19.33 48.55
C PHE A 36 -25.60 -18.67 47.44
N ALA A 37 -26.23 -19.47 46.56
CA ALA A 37 -27.13 -18.99 45.50
C ALA A 37 -28.38 -18.31 46.08
N LYS A 38 -29.02 -18.92 47.08
CA LYS A 38 -30.20 -18.34 47.76
C LYS A 38 -29.89 -16.99 48.41
N VAL A 39 -28.67 -16.83 48.91
CA VAL A 39 -28.21 -15.61 49.61
C VAL A 39 -27.66 -14.55 48.64
N GLN A 40 -27.63 -14.83 47.32
CA GLN A 40 -27.08 -13.94 46.28
C GLN A 40 -25.59 -13.57 46.48
N GLN A 41 -24.84 -14.32 47.29
CA GLN A 41 -23.42 -14.06 47.59
C GLN A 41 -22.48 -15.01 46.83
N LEU A 42 -22.92 -15.53 45.69
CA LEU A 42 -22.14 -16.47 44.87
C LEU A 42 -20.82 -15.88 44.34
N ALA A 43 -20.75 -14.55 44.16
CA ALA A 43 -19.54 -13.86 43.67
C ALA A 43 -18.28 -14.18 44.51
N LEU A 44 -18.44 -14.33 45.82
CA LEU A 44 -17.34 -14.63 46.74
C LEU A 44 -16.86 -16.09 46.64
N LEU A 45 -17.75 -17.00 46.27
CA LEU A 45 -17.46 -18.43 46.14
C LEU A 45 -16.87 -18.77 44.76
N CYS A 46 -17.14 -17.95 43.75
CA CYS A 46 -16.77 -18.13 42.34
C CYS A 46 -15.32 -18.60 42.13
N ARG A 47 -14.35 -17.99 42.82
CA ARG A 47 -12.92 -18.29 42.72
C ARG A 47 -12.49 -19.62 43.34
N TYR A 48 -13.36 -20.24 44.13
CA TYR A 48 -13.06 -21.42 44.94
C TYR A 48 -13.83 -22.67 44.48
N ILE A 49 -14.69 -22.55 43.46
CA ILE A 49 -15.46 -23.69 42.96
C ILE A 49 -14.49 -24.69 42.29
N PRO A 50 -14.50 -25.97 42.69
CA PRO A 50 -13.63 -26.98 42.11
C PRO A 50 -14.04 -27.31 40.67
N VAL A 51 -13.02 -27.45 39.81
CA VAL A 51 -13.18 -27.69 38.37
C VAL A 51 -12.93 -29.17 38.00
N ASP A 52 -11.93 -29.80 38.61
CA ASP A 52 -11.54 -31.20 38.29
C ASP A 52 -11.78 -32.18 39.45
N ASN A 53 -11.21 -31.91 40.62
CA ASN A 53 -11.27 -32.82 41.78
C ASN A 53 -11.81 -32.09 43.01
N PRO A 54 -13.11 -32.18 43.35
CA PRO A 54 -14.18 -32.97 42.71
C PRO A 54 -14.96 -32.22 41.62
N ARG A 55 -15.30 -32.90 40.52
CA ARG A 55 -16.21 -32.39 39.48
C ARG A 55 -17.67 -32.47 39.95
N LEU A 56 -18.37 -31.34 39.92
CA LEU A 56 -19.79 -31.25 40.29
C LEU A 56 -20.69 -31.68 39.12
N ARG A 57 -21.99 -31.85 39.38
CA ARG A 57 -22.97 -32.04 38.30
C ARG A 57 -23.01 -30.82 37.38
N GLN A 58 -23.11 -31.06 36.07
CA GLN A 58 -23.19 -30.01 35.04
C GLN A 58 -24.27 -28.95 35.33
N ALA A 59 -25.43 -29.38 35.84
CA ALA A 59 -26.53 -28.49 36.20
C ALA A 59 -26.16 -27.41 37.25
N VAL A 60 -25.20 -27.70 38.13
CA VAL A 60 -24.73 -26.76 39.16
C VAL A 60 -23.88 -25.67 38.51
N TYR A 61 -23.00 -26.04 37.57
CA TYR A 61 -22.21 -25.08 36.80
C TYR A 61 -23.11 -24.21 35.90
N ASP A 62 -24.11 -24.79 35.25
CA ASP A 62 -25.08 -24.06 34.42
C ASP A 62 -25.89 -23.07 35.24
N MET A 63 -26.32 -23.47 36.45
CA MET A 63 -27.03 -22.60 37.38
C MET A 63 -26.17 -21.41 37.81
N VAL A 64 -24.91 -21.68 38.19
CA VAL A 64 -23.97 -20.63 38.61
C VAL A 64 -23.74 -19.64 37.46
N MET A 65 -23.52 -20.13 36.23
CA MET A 65 -23.38 -19.27 35.05
C MET A 65 -24.64 -18.43 34.77
N LYS A 66 -25.84 -19.03 34.84
CA LYS A 66 -27.11 -18.30 34.62
C LYS A 66 -27.36 -17.23 35.69
N ILE A 67 -26.95 -17.45 36.94
CA ILE A 67 -27.06 -16.45 38.02
C ILE A 67 -26.07 -15.30 37.81
N PHE A 68 -24.83 -15.61 37.45
CA PHE A 68 -23.84 -14.57 37.14
C PHE A 68 -24.21 -13.76 35.91
N LEU A 69 -24.79 -14.37 34.88
CA LEU A 69 -25.31 -13.67 33.71
C LEU A 69 -26.33 -12.57 34.09
N GLN A 70 -27.14 -12.77 35.12
CA GLN A 70 -28.15 -11.81 35.56
C GLN A 70 -27.62 -10.74 36.54
N SER A 71 -26.57 -11.07 37.29
CA SER A 71 -26.13 -10.29 38.45
C SER A 71 -24.80 -9.56 38.22
N ASP A 72 -23.81 -10.23 37.62
CA ASP A 72 -22.43 -9.73 37.50
C ASP A 72 -21.72 -10.28 36.25
N HIS A 73 -21.50 -9.37 35.30
CA HIS A 73 -20.95 -9.66 33.97
C HIS A 73 -19.42 -9.87 33.98
N GLU A 74 -18.69 -9.30 34.95
CA GLU A 74 -17.23 -9.41 35.00
C GLU A 74 -16.82 -10.78 35.54
N ASN A 75 -17.49 -11.22 36.61
CA ASN A 75 -17.28 -12.55 37.17
C ASN A 75 -17.73 -13.64 36.18
N PHE A 76 -18.78 -13.38 35.39
CA PHE A 76 -19.17 -14.29 34.31
C PHE A 76 -18.06 -14.47 33.27
N LEU A 77 -17.43 -13.38 32.82
CA LEU A 77 -16.31 -13.45 31.86
C LEU A 77 -15.10 -14.20 32.44
N TYR A 78 -14.78 -13.97 33.72
CA TYR A 78 -13.73 -14.72 34.40
C TYR A 78 -14.02 -16.23 34.42
N LEU A 79 -15.27 -16.61 34.69
CA LEU A 79 -15.69 -18.00 34.69
C LEU A 79 -15.55 -18.63 33.30
N VAL A 80 -16.01 -17.96 32.25
CA VAL A 80 -15.89 -18.46 30.87
C VAL A 80 -14.42 -18.69 30.47
N LYS A 81 -13.49 -17.84 30.93
CA LYS A 81 -12.05 -18.00 30.64
C LYS A 81 -11.37 -19.08 31.49
N SER A 82 -11.83 -19.31 32.72
CA SER A 82 -11.18 -20.22 33.67
C SER A 82 -11.74 -21.64 33.63
N TRP A 83 -13.01 -21.80 33.26
CA TRP A 83 -13.68 -23.11 33.28
C TRP A 83 -13.49 -23.88 31.96
N PRO A 84 -13.13 -25.18 32.01
CA PRO A 84 -13.07 -26.03 30.84
C PRO A 84 -14.43 -26.16 30.16
N ALA A 85 -14.44 -26.15 28.83
CA ALA A 85 -15.62 -26.35 27.99
C ALA A 85 -16.47 -27.60 28.31
N ALA A 86 -15.87 -28.62 28.94
CA ALA A 86 -16.53 -29.90 29.22
C ALA A 86 -17.45 -29.87 30.46
N ILE A 87 -17.34 -28.88 31.34
CA ILE A 87 -18.02 -28.89 32.64
C ILE A 87 -19.42 -28.25 32.64
N TYR A 88 -19.80 -27.54 31.57
CA TYR A 88 -21.10 -26.87 31.44
C TYR A 88 -21.76 -27.13 30.07
N ASN A 89 -23.08 -26.94 29.97
CA ASN A 89 -23.79 -27.05 28.70
C ASN A 89 -23.63 -25.76 27.88
N MET A 90 -22.63 -25.78 27.00
CA MET A 90 -22.23 -24.63 26.20
C MET A 90 -23.35 -24.06 25.33
N LYS A 91 -24.27 -24.89 24.80
CA LYS A 91 -25.37 -24.42 23.95
C LYS A 91 -26.42 -23.64 24.75
N GLU A 92 -26.85 -24.20 25.88
CA GLU A 92 -27.83 -23.54 26.75
C GLU A 92 -27.32 -22.20 27.28
N ILE A 93 -26.03 -22.12 27.61
CA ILE A 93 -25.43 -20.88 28.09
C ILE A 93 -25.31 -19.85 26.96
N THR A 94 -24.94 -20.26 25.74
CA THR A 94 -24.97 -19.34 24.59
C THR A 94 -26.38 -18.84 24.27
N ASP A 95 -27.40 -19.71 24.32
CA ASP A 95 -28.78 -19.31 24.04
C ASP A 95 -29.33 -18.38 25.13
N ALA A 96 -28.99 -18.64 26.39
CA ALA A 96 -29.34 -17.76 27.51
C ALA A 96 -28.64 -16.39 27.38
N LEU A 97 -27.38 -16.36 26.95
CA LEU A 97 -26.62 -15.15 26.74
C LEU A 97 -27.19 -14.32 25.58
N LEU A 98 -27.49 -14.94 24.44
CA LEU A 98 -28.13 -14.28 23.30
C LEU A 98 -29.52 -13.73 23.66
N ALA A 99 -30.32 -14.48 24.43
CA ALA A 99 -31.62 -14.01 24.91
C ALA A 99 -31.49 -12.84 25.89
N TYR A 100 -30.39 -12.78 26.64
CA TYR A 100 -30.09 -11.68 27.56
C TYR A 100 -29.60 -10.43 26.80
N GLU A 101 -28.70 -10.58 25.83
CA GLU A 101 -28.23 -9.48 24.97
C GLU A 101 -29.36 -8.86 24.14
N ALA A 102 -30.34 -9.65 23.70
CA ALA A 102 -31.52 -9.14 23.00
C ALA A 102 -32.43 -8.27 23.89
N ARG A 103 -32.39 -8.46 25.21
CA ARG A 103 -33.25 -7.77 26.19
C ARG A 103 -32.56 -6.59 26.85
N ASN A 104 -31.26 -6.70 27.09
CA ASN A 104 -30.45 -5.68 27.77
C ASN A 104 -29.35 -5.20 26.83
N SER A 105 -29.26 -3.88 26.64
CA SER A 105 -28.24 -3.26 25.78
C SER A 105 -26.85 -3.79 26.10
N ALA A 106 -26.21 -4.38 25.09
CA ALA A 106 -25.00 -5.17 25.21
C ALA A 106 -23.87 -4.45 25.99
N SER A 107 -23.44 -5.03 27.11
CA SER A 107 -22.18 -4.68 27.74
C SER A 107 -21.02 -5.27 26.96
N SER A 108 -19.91 -4.54 26.85
CA SER A 108 -18.69 -5.01 26.17
C SER A 108 -18.20 -6.33 26.76
N THR A 109 -18.28 -6.47 28.08
CA THR A 109 -17.93 -7.68 28.83
C THR A 109 -18.77 -8.90 28.44
N LEU A 110 -20.05 -8.71 28.13
CA LEU A 110 -20.93 -9.82 27.72
C LEU A 110 -20.60 -10.31 26.31
N ARG A 111 -20.31 -9.37 25.40
CA ARG A 111 -19.86 -9.68 24.03
C ARG A 111 -18.51 -10.38 24.03
N GLU A 112 -17.59 -9.97 24.90
CA GLU A 112 -16.31 -10.66 25.08
C GLU A 112 -16.52 -12.10 25.56
N ALA A 113 -17.37 -12.31 26.56
CA ALA A 113 -17.69 -13.65 27.04
C ALA A 113 -18.35 -14.51 25.95
N LEU A 114 -19.23 -13.93 25.12
CA LEU A 114 -19.83 -14.61 23.98
C LEU A 114 -18.79 -14.99 22.92
N ALA A 115 -17.82 -14.11 22.63
CA ALA A 115 -16.76 -14.39 21.67
C ALA A 115 -15.86 -15.54 22.15
N GLU A 116 -15.49 -15.56 23.43
CA GLU A 116 -14.74 -16.69 24.04
C GLU A 116 -15.54 -18.00 23.97
N LEU A 117 -16.84 -17.96 24.26
CA LEU A 117 -17.71 -19.13 24.10
C LEU A 117 -17.75 -19.63 22.65
N TYR A 118 -17.78 -18.74 21.66
CA TYR A 118 -17.74 -19.13 20.25
C TYR A 118 -16.39 -19.72 19.82
N ILE A 119 -15.27 -19.26 20.39
CA ILE A 119 -13.95 -19.88 20.20
C ILE A 119 -13.98 -21.32 20.71
N LEU A 120 -14.54 -21.54 21.91
CA LEU A 120 -14.65 -22.86 22.51
C LEU A 120 -15.63 -23.79 21.75
N GLN A 121 -16.63 -23.24 21.07
CA GLN A 121 -17.56 -23.97 20.18
C GLN A 121 -16.98 -24.29 18.79
N ASP A 122 -15.75 -23.87 18.49
CA ASP A 122 -15.15 -23.90 17.15
C ASP A 122 -15.91 -23.07 16.10
N ARG A 123 -16.85 -22.21 16.52
CA ARG A 123 -17.62 -21.29 15.65
C ARG A 123 -16.93 -19.93 15.51
N LYS A 124 -15.74 -19.96 14.93
CA LYS A 124 -14.82 -18.81 14.90
C LYS A 124 -15.31 -17.63 14.03
N ASP A 125 -16.16 -17.89 13.03
CA ASP A 125 -16.73 -16.84 12.15
C ASP A 125 -17.66 -15.87 12.89
N LEU A 126 -18.44 -16.42 13.84
CA LEU A 126 -19.33 -15.65 14.71
C LEU A 126 -18.53 -14.88 15.76
N ALA A 127 -17.51 -15.53 16.34
CA ALA A 127 -16.58 -14.87 17.27
C ALA A 127 -15.92 -13.64 16.62
N LEU A 128 -15.45 -13.77 15.37
CA LEU A 128 -14.85 -12.68 14.62
C LEU A 128 -15.83 -11.51 14.40
N GLY A 129 -17.10 -11.79 14.13
CA GLY A 129 -18.12 -10.74 14.04
C GLY A 129 -18.25 -9.91 15.33
N ILE A 130 -18.18 -10.57 16.48
CA ILE A 130 -18.28 -9.91 17.78
C ILE A 130 -17.00 -9.17 18.14
N PHE A 131 -15.83 -9.74 17.86
CA PHE A 131 -14.56 -9.04 18.10
C PHE A 131 -14.43 -7.78 17.23
N LEU A 132 -14.97 -7.79 16.02
CA LEU A 132 -15.04 -6.60 15.17
C LEU A 132 -15.97 -5.52 15.75
N GLN A 133 -17.11 -5.91 16.34
CA GLN A 133 -17.99 -4.97 17.05
C GLN A 133 -17.35 -4.40 18.31
N LEU A 134 -16.49 -5.17 18.98
CA LEU A 134 -15.72 -4.75 20.15
C LEU A 134 -14.53 -3.87 19.81
N GLN A 135 -14.21 -3.71 18.51
CA GLN A 135 -13.10 -2.91 18.01
C GLN A 135 -11.75 -3.21 18.67
N ARG A 136 -11.40 -4.49 18.83
CA ARG A 136 -10.10 -4.87 19.42
C ARG A 136 -9.02 -5.09 18.34
N PRO A 137 -7.80 -4.55 18.53
CA PRO A 137 -6.70 -4.75 17.57
C PRO A 137 -6.23 -6.22 17.48
N GLU A 138 -6.48 -7.01 18.53
CA GLU A 138 -6.16 -8.45 18.60
C GLU A 138 -6.90 -9.30 17.54
N VAL A 139 -7.88 -8.72 16.84
CA VAL A 139 -8.61 -9.37 15.73
C VAL A 139 -7.68 -9.81 14.61
N PHE A 140 -6.63 -9.04 14.31
CA PHE A 140 -5.72 -9.37 13.21
C PHE A 140 -4.87 -10.61 13.50
N ASP A 141 -4.35 -10.73 14.72
CA ASP A 141 -3.67 -11.94 15.20
C ASP A 141 -4.60 -13.16 15.19
N PHE A 142 -5.86 -12.95 15.57
CA PHE A 142 -6.88 -14.00 15.56
C PHE A 142 -7.18 -14.50 14.14
N ILE A 143 -7.30 -13.59 13.16
CA ILE A 143 -7.49 -13.92 11.74
C ILE A 143 -6.30 -14.73 11.21
N ALA A 144 -5.07 -14.28 11.50
CA ALA A 144 -3.86 -14.95 11.03
C ALA A 144 -3.72 -16.37 11.61
N ARG A 145 -4.01 -16.55 12.91
CA ARG A 145 -3.92 -17.86 13.58
C ARG A 145 -4.98 -18.86 13.11
N HIS A 146 -6.18 -18.39 12.81
CA HIS A 146 -7.30 -19.27 12.47
C HIS A 146 -7.62 -19.36 10.98
N ARG A 147 -6.90 -18.63 10.12
CA ARG A 147 -7.08 -18.61 8.65
C ARG A 147 -8.53 -18.30 8.24
N LEU A 148 -9.20 -17.41 8.96
CA LEU A 148 -10.62 -17.08 8.75
C LEU A 148 -10.84 -16.07 7.61
N LEU A 149 -10.05 -16.18 6.54
CA LEU A 149 -10.02 -15.22 5.44
C LEU A 149 -11.32 -15.23 4.64
N ALA A 150 -12.02 -16.38 4.55
CA ALA A 150 -13.33 -16.49 3.93
C ALA A 150 -14.40 -15.68 4.69
N ALA A 151 -14.43 -15.76 6.02
CA ALA A 151 -15.39 -15.01 6.86
C ALA A 151 -15.05 -13.52 6.99
N VAL A 152 -13.85 -13.13 6.58
CA VAL A 152 -13.39 -11.74 6.50
C VAL A 152 -13.93 -11.04 5.26
N GLN A 153 -14.25 -11.78 4.18
CA GLN A 153 -14.74 -11.21 2.91
C GLN A 153 -15.99 -10.34 3.11
N ASP A 154 -16.91 -10.70 4.00
CA ASP A 154 -18.15 -9.93 4.22
C ASP A 154 -17.98 -8.78 5.22
N LYS A 155 -16.82 -8.67 5.88
CA LYS A 155 -16.58 -7.75 7.01
C LYS A 155 -15.36 -6.85 6.83
N ILE A 156 -14.86 -6.71 5.61
CA ILE A 156 -13.68 -5.90 5.26
C ILE A 156 -13.84 -4.44 5.71
N VAL A 157 -15.04 -3.89 5.55
CA VAL A 157 -15.39 -2.52 5.97
C VAL A 157 -15.10 -2.28 7.45
N LEU A 158 -15.44 -3.25 8.31
CA LEU A 158 -15.24 -3.15 9.76
C LEU A 158 -13.75 -3.29 10.14
N LEU A 159 -12.98 -4.07 9.38
CA LEU A 159 -11.54 -4.21 9.56
C LEU A 159 -10.78 -2.94 9.18
N VAL A 160 -11.15 -2.31 8.07
CA VAL A 160 -10.52 -1.06 7.63
C VAL A 160 -10.86 0.09 8.59
N GLN A 161 -12.06 0.09 9.16
CA GLN A 161 -12.43 1.06 10.21
C GLN A 161 -11.62 0.88 11.50
N LEU A 162 -11.17 -0.34 11.78
CA LEU A 162 -10.42 -0.69 12.98
C LEU A 162 -8.96 -0.25 12.88
N ASP A 163 -8.26 -0.74 11.85
CA ASP A 163 -6.87 -0.37 11.55
C ASP A 163 -6.67 -0.46 10.04
N SER A 164 -6.52 0.69 9.40
CA SER A 164 -6.34 0.77 7.96
C SER A 164 -5.00 0.19 7.52
N GLN A 165 -3.93 0.31 8.30
CA GLN A 165 -2.60 -0.15 7.86
C GLN A 165 -2.49 -1.67 7.93
N GLN A 166 -2.88 -2.28 9.05
CA GLN A 166 -2.82 -3.73 9.22
C GLN A 166 -3.85 -4.45 8.37
N ALA A 167 -5.07 -3.89 8.23
CA ALA A 167 -6.07 -4.47 7.34
C ALA A 167 -5.58 -4.44 5.88
N ILE A 168 -5.02 -3.33 5.41
CA ILE A 168 -4.53 -3.22 4.03
C ILE A 168 -3.36 -4.19 3.79
N ALA A 169 -2.41 -4.29 4.71
CA ALA A 169 -1.29 -5.24 4.59
C ALA A 169 -1.81 -6.70 4.49
N LEU A 170 -2.73 -7.09 5.38
CA LEU A 170 -3.31 -8.43 5.36
C LEU A 170 -4.12 -8.73 4.10
N LEU A 171 -4.84 -7.74 3.56
CA LEU A 171 -5.61 -7.90 2.32
C LEU A 171 -4.69 -8.04 1.10
N VAL A 172 -3.55 -7.35 1.10
CA VAL A 172 -2.55 -7.44 0.02
C VAL A 172 -1.78 -8.76 0.09
N ASP A 173 -1.37 -9.19 1.28
CA ASP A 173 -0.67 -10.47 1.49
C ASP A 173 -1.52 -11.69 1.10
N HIS A 174 -2.85 -11.56 1.12
CA HIS A 174 -3.80 -12.64 0.80
C HIS A 174 -4.62 -12.37 -0.48
N SER A 175 -3.99 -11.75 -1.49
CA SER A 175 -4.59 -11.47 -2.80
C SER A 175 -5.12 -12.70 -3.55
N ASP A 176 -4.67 -13.91 -3.19
CA ASP A 176 -5.11 -15.18 -3.79
C ASP A 176 -6.50 -15.61 -3.33
N GLN A 177 -6.93 -15.19 -2.13
CA GLN A 177 -8.22 -15.59 -1.54
C GLN A 177 -9.22 -14.44 -1.50
N ILE A 178 -8.76 -13.20 -1.46
CA ILE A 178 -9.60 -12.01 -1.48
C ILE A 178 -9.30 -11.26 -2.77
N THR A 179 -10.19 -11.38 -3.75
CA THR A 179 -10.01 -10.68 -5.02
C THR A 179 -10.12 -9.17 -4.78
N PRO A 180 -9.21 -8.36 -5.36
CA PRO A 180 -9.27 -6.90 -5.24
C PRO A 180 -10.60 -6.29 -5.68
N ASP A 181 -11.31 -6.98 -6.59
CA ASP A 181 -12.64 -6.59 -7.04
C ASP A 181 -13.68 -6.57 -5.91
N MET A 182 -13.64 -7.55 -5.01
CA MET A 182 -14.55 -7.62 -3.87
C MET A 182 -14.25 -6.51 -2.85
N VAL A 183 -12.97 -6.23 -2.61
CA VAL A 183 -12.55 -5.17 -1.68
C VAL A 183 -13.00 -3.80 -2.21
N VAL A 184 -12.75 -3.55 -3.49
CA VAL A 184 -13.06 -2.26 -4.10
C VAL A 184 -14.56 -2.06 -4.29
N SER A 185 -15.32 -3.10 -4.63
CA SER A 185 -16.78 -3.00 -4.72
C SER A 185 -17.43 -2.69 -3.37
N GLN A 186 -17.01 -3.38 -2.30
CA GLN A 186 -17.52 -3.13 -0.95
C GLN A 186 -17.17 -1.74 -0.43
N LEU A 187 -15.93 -1.28 -0.65
CA LEU A 187 -15.54 0.08 -0.26
C LEU A 187 -16.30 1.15 -1.06
N LYS A 188 -16.59 0.92 -2.36
CA LYS A 188 -17.42 1.82 -3.18
C LYS A 188 -18.89 1.82 -2.76
N GLU A 189 -19.45 0.66 -2.44
CA GLU A 189 -20.81 0.58 -1.92
C GLU A 189 -20.94 1.37 -0.63
N GLU A 190 -19.95 1.29 0.26
CA GLU A 190 -19.95 2.11 1.48
C GLU A 190 -19.66 3.58 1.20
N GLU A 191 -18.84 3.92 0.20
CA GLU A 191 -18.66 5.30 -0.26
C GLU A 191 -19.99 5.89 -0.78
N THR A 192 -20.75 5.13 -1.57
CA THR A 192 -22.06 5.56 -2.10
C THR A 192 -23.12 5.65 -1.02
N LYS A 193 -23.17 4.70 -0.07
CA LYS A 193 -24.07 4.78 1.10
C LYS A 193 -23.71 5.94 2.01
N ALA A 194 -22.41 6.21 2.21
CA ALA A 194 -21.94 7.37 2.96
C ALA A 194 -22.26 8.68 2.22
N GLY A 195 -22.16 8.72 0.90
CA GLY A 195 -22.52 9.87 0.07
C GLY A 195 -24.03 10.10 -0.06
N GLN A 196 -24.87 9.06 0.07
CA GLN A 196 -26.33 9.20 0.12
C GLN A 196 -26.81 9.72 1.48
N LYS A 197 -26.10 9.39 2.57
CA LYS A 197 -26.40 9.86 3.94
C LYS A 197 -25.72 11.18 4.31
N ALA A 198 -24.65 11.56 3.61
CA ALA A 198 -23.90 12.78 3.85
C ALA A 198 -23.91 13.66 2.61
N GLU A 199 -24.48 14.86 2.73
CA GLU A 199 -24.26 15.95 1.78
C GLU A 199 -22.75 16.05 1.45
N ARG A 200 -22.43 16.13 0.16
CA ARG A 200 -21.06 16.21 -0.40
C ARG A 200 -20.18 17.13 0.47
N GLY A 201 -19.14 16.58 1.11
CA GLY A 201 -18.11 17.37 1.79
C GLY A 201 -17.79 17.01 3.25
N LYS A 202 -18.38 15.95 3.84
CA LYS A 202 -18.02 15.51 5.21
C LYS A 202 -16.77 14.60 5.24
N PRO A 203 -16.00 14.63 6.35
CA PRO A 203 -14.72 13.92 6.51
C PRO A 203 -14.81 12.40 6.35
N ASN A 204 -16.00 11.79 6.52
CA ASN A 204 -16.15 10.35 6.42
C ASN A 204 -16.01 9.84 4.98
N VAL A 205 -16.52 10.56 3.97
CA VAL A 205 -16.37 10.17 2.56
C VAL A 205 -14.90 10.29 2.13
N LEU A 206 -14.22 11.35 2.57
CA LEU A 206 -12.79 11.53 2.35
C LEU A 206 -11.95 10.40 2.98
N LYS A 207 -12.31 9.94 4.19
CA LYS A 207 -11.64 8.79 4.83
C LYS A 207 -11.73 7.52 4.00
N TRP A 208 -12.91 7.19 3.45
CA TRP A 208 -13.08 6.02 2.59
C TRP A 208 -12.25 6.12 1.31
N ARG A 209 -12.22 7.30 0.68
CA ARG A 209 -11.39 7.53 -0.52
C ARG A 209 -9.89 7.47 -0.21
N MET A 210 -9.47 7.94 0.96
CA MET A 210 -8.08 7.80 1.44
C MET A 210 -7.70 6.34 1.68
N TRP A 211 -8.57 5.56 2.32
CA TRP A 211 -8.31 4.13 2.56
C TRP A 211 -8.27 3.34 1.25
N LEU A 212 -9.16 3.65 0.32
CA LEU A 212 -9.16 3.05 -1.01
C LEU A 212 -7.89 3.43 -1.78
N HIS A 213 -7.43 4.68 -1.71
CA HIS A 213 -6.13 5.09 -2.25
C HIS A 213 -4.98 4.30 -1.63
N GLN A 214 -4.93 4.18 -0.30
CA GLN A 214 -3.86 3.47 0.39
C GLN A 214 -3.85 1.97 0.05
N TYR A 215 -5.03 1.35 -0.07
CA TYR A 215 -5.17 -0.04 -0.51
C TYR A 215 -4.65 -0.22 -1.94
N LEU A 216 -5.12 0.60 -2.89
CA LEU A 216 -4.70 0.52 -4.28
C LEU A 216 -3.20 0.84 -4.46
N HIS A 217 -2.64 1.73 -3.64
CA HIS A 217 -1.21 2.04 -3.65
C HIS A 217 -0.38 0.82 -3.18
N GLN A 218 -0.73 0.22 -2.04
CA GLN A 218 -0.04 -0.98 -1.53
C GLN A 218 -0.21 -2.19 -2.45
N LEU A 219 -1.38 -2.32 -3.08
CA LEU A 219 -1.62 -3.34 -4.11
C LEU A 219 -0.74 -3.09 -5.34
N PHE A 220 -0.56 -1.83 -5.75
CA PHE A 220 0.29 -1.48 -6.88
C PHE A 220 1.77 -1.75 -6.62
N GLU A 221 2.26 -1.46 -5.40
CA GLU A 221 3.64 -1.78 -4.99
C GLU A 221 3.90 -3.29 -4.98
N SER A 222 2.91 -4.08 -4.55
CA SER A 222 3.04 -5.53 -4.46
C SER A 222 2.78 -6.25 -5.79
N SER A 223 1.82 -5.76 -6.58
CA SER A 223 1.41 -6.38 -7.85
C SER A 223 0.85 -5.35 -8.85
N PRO A 224 1.65 -4.89 -9.83
CA PRO A 224 1.23 -3.83 -10.75
C PRO A 224 0.12 -4.26 -11.73
N ASN A 225 -0.05 -5.57 -11.99
CA ASN A 225 -0.98 -6.08 -13.00
C ASN A 225 -2.38 -6.45 -12.47
N THR A 226 -2.53 -6.68 -11.17
CA THR A 226 -3.79 -7.16 -10.57
C THR A 226 -4.86 -6.06 -10.53
N GLY A 227 -4.43 -4.79 -10.53
CA GLY A 227 -5.30 -3.62 -10.45
C GLY A 227 -5.63 -2.92 -11.77
N THR A 228 -5.43 -3.58 -12.92
CA THR A 228 -5.55 -2.95 -14.26
C THR A 228 -6.88 -2.22 -14.48
N GLN A 229 -7.97 -2.78 -13.98
CA GLN A 229 -9.32 -2.21 -14.10
C GLN A 229 -9.53 -0.95 -13.22
N TYR A 230 -8.72 -0.79 -12.17
CA TYR A 230 -8.86 0.30 -11.20
C TYR A 230 -7.93 1.47 -11.45
N HIS A 231 -6.99 1.37 -12.39
CA HIS A 231 -6.02 2.44 -12.64
C HIS A 231 -6.67 3.77 -13.05
N ALA A 232 -7.79 3.75 -13.78
CA ALA A 232 -8.52 4.97 -14.12
C ALA A 232 -9.00 5.72 -12.87
N MET A 233 -9.55 4.98 -11.90
CA MET A 233 -9.98 5.52 -10.61
C MET A 233 -8.80 5.88 -9.70
N GLN A 234 -7.72 5.11 -9.78
CA GLN A 234 -6.51 5.35 -9.01
C GLN A 234 -5.89 6.71 -9.37
N ILE A 235 -5.98 7.14 -10.63
CA ILE A 235 -5.53 8.47 -11.07
C ILE A 235 -6.34 9.59 -10.41
N GLU A 236 -7.67 9.44 -10.31
CA GLU A 236 -8.52 10.41 -9.60
C GLU A 236 -8.10 10.53 -8.13
N LEU A 237 -7.85 9.39 -7.49
CA LEU A 237 -7.47 9.34 -6.08
C LEU A 237 -6.06 9.85 -5.81
N TYR A 238 -5.09 9.52 -6.67
CA TYR A 238 -3.74 10.08 -6.58
C TYR A 238 -3.76 11.59 -6.79
N ALA A 239 -4.55 12.09 -7.73
CA ALA A 239 -4.69 13.52 -7.99
C ALA A 239 -5.34 14.27 -6.80
N GLU A 240 -6.13 13.60 -5.97
CA GLU A 240 -6.72 14.17 -4.76
C GLU A 240 -5.82 14.07 -3.52
N PHE A 241 -5.16 12.92 -3.29
CA PHE A 241 -4.51 12.63 -2.01
C PHE A 241 -2.97 12.60 -2.06
N ALA A 242 -2.36 12.24 -3.20
CA ALA A 242 -0.91 12.07 -3.31
C ALA A 242 -0.37 12.39 -4.71
N PRO A 243 -0.39 13.68 -5.12
CA PRO A 243 0.01 14.08 -6.47
C PRO A 243 1.47 13.79 -6.80
N LYS A 244 2.34 13.67 -5.79
CA LYS A 244 3.77 13.35 -5.98
C LYS A 244 4.01 11.90 -6.43
N LEU A 245 3.15 10.98 -6.01
CA LEU A 245 3.27 9.55 -6.35
C LEU A 245 2.64 9.24 -7.71
N LEU A 246 1.81 10.15 -8.23
CA LEU A 246 1.15 10.00 -9.52
C LEU A 246 2.16 9.85 -10.66
N MET A 247 3.28 10.57 -10.64
CA MET A 247 4.32 10.46 -11.67
C MET A 247 4.89 9.04 -11.74
N ASN A 248 5.28 8.46 -10.60
CA ASN A 248 5.81 7.09 -10.54
C ASN A 248 4.78 6.05 -11.01
N PHE A 249 3.50 6.30 -10.69
CA PHE A 249 2.42 5.45 -11.15
C PHE A 249 2.21 5.53 -12.67
N LEU A 250 2.20 6.74 -13.26
CA LEU A 250 2.05 6.94 -14.70
C LEU A 250 3.23 6.35 -15.48
N THR A 251 4.45 6.45 -14.96
CA THR A 251 5.63 5.85 -15.61
C THR A 251 5.65 4.33 -15.58
N THR A 252 5.08 3.73 -14.54
CA THR A 252 5.13 2.28 -14.30
C THR A 252 3.94 1.55 -14.92
N SER A 253 2.78 2.21 -15.02
CA SER A 253 1.56 1.61 -15.57
C SER A 253 1.35 1.95 -17.06
N ASN A 254 0.82 0.98 -17.81
CA ASN A 254 0.53 1.12 -19.26
C ASN A 254 -0.97 0.99 -19.58
N SER A 255 -1.79 0.73 -18.58
CA SER A 255 -3.15 0.19 -18.69
C SER A 255 -4.21 1.20 -18.21
N TYR A 256 -4.04 2.49 -18.50
CA TYR A 256 -5.01 3.52 -18.15
C TYR A 256 -5.42 4.39 -19.36
N PRO A 257 -6.67 4.91 -19.36
CA PRO A 257 -7.14 5.80 -20.41
C PRO A 257 -6.48 7.18 -20.29
N LEU A 258 -5.66 7.53 -21.29
CA LEU A 258 -4.89 8.79 -21.34
C LEU A 258 -5.79 10.03 -21.32
N GLU A 259 -6.97 9.98 -21.95
CA GLU A 259 -7.91 11.11 -22.02
C GLU A 259 -8.53 11.47 -20.67
N LEU A 260 -8.90 10.46 -19.87
CA LEU A 260 -9.43 10.70 -18.52
C LEU A 260 -8.33 11.27 -17.62
N ALA A 261 -7.13 10.71 -17.71
CA ALA A 261 -5.98 11.19 -16.97
C ALA A 261 -5.66 12.66 -17.30
N TYR A 262 -5.75 13.04 -18.58
CA TYR A 262 -5.59 14.43 -19.03
C TYR A 262 -6.61 15.36 -18.36
N LYS A 263 -7.92 15.05 -18.45
CA LYS A 263 -8.98 15.90 -17.87
C LYS A 263 -8.84 16.07 -16.35
N ILE A 264 -8.49 14.99 -15.65
CA ILE A 264 -8.28 15.00 -14.20
C ILE A 264 -7.09 15.90 -13.85
N CYS A 265 -5.95 15.71 -14.52
CA CYS A 265 -4.74 16.50 -14.25
C CYS A 265 -4.92 17.97 -14.62
N GLU A 266 -5.68 18.28 -15.67
CA GLU A 266 -6.04 19.65 -16.07
C GLU A 266 -6.90 20.33 -15.00
N SER A 267 -7.92 19.64 -14.48
CA SER A 267 -8.77 20.17 -13.42
C SER A 267 -8.05 20.46 -12.11
N LYS A 268 -6.98 19.70 -11.81
CA LYS A 268 -6.19 19.81 -10.57
C LYS A 268 -4.93 20.66 -10.74
N GLY A 269 -4.59 21.08 -11.95
CA GLY A 269 -3.39 21.88 -12.24
C GLY A 269 -2.07 21.11 -12.06
N LEU A 270 -2.06 19.79 -12.31
CA LEU A 270 -0.85 18.96 -12.22
C LEU A 270 -0.06 19.01 -13.52
N PHE A 271 0.71 20.08 -13.71
CA PHE A 271 1.38 20.39 -14.98
C PHE A 271 2.46 19.36 -15.36
N ASP A 272 3.29 18.87 -14.43
CA ASP A 272 4.33 17.86 -14.72
C ASP A 272 3.72 16.56 -15.26
N CYS A 273 2.60 16.13 -14.67
CA CYS A 273 1.85 14.95 -15.12
C CYS A 273 1.21 15.17 -16.49
N LEU A 274 0.67 16.38 -16.74
CA LEU A 274 0.09 16.73 -18.04
C LEU A 274 1.12 16.70 -19.16
N VAL A 275 2.31 17.26 -18.92
CA VAL A 275 3.42 17.25 -19.88
C VAL A 275 3.77 15.81 -20.23
N TRP A 276 3.90 14.96 -19.22
CA TRP A 276 4.23 13.55 -19.42
C TRP A 276 3.13 12.80 -20.21
N ILE A 277 1.85 13.03 -19.89
CA ILE A 277 0.72 12.42 -20.60
C ILE A 277 0.67 12.91 -22.06
N LEU A 278 0.84 14.21 -22.30
CA LEU A 278 0.87 14.80 -23.64
C LEU A 278 2.05 14.28 -24.48
N ALA A 279 3.21 14.08 -23.86
CA ALA A 279 4.36 13.42 -24.49
C ALA A 279 3.98 12.04 -25.03
N ARG A 280 3.25 11.28 -24.21
CA ARG A 280 2.84 9.90 -24.51
C ARG A 280 1.71 9.82 -25.53
N MET A 281 0.85 10.85 -25.59
CA MET A 281 -0.18 11.01 -26.62
C MET A 281 0.38 11.50 -27.96
N GLY A 282 1.64 11.95 -28.02
CA GLY A 282 2.25 12.52 -29.22
C GLY A 282 1.91 14.00 -29.47
N ASN A 283 1.21 14.66 -28.55
CA ASN A 283 0.83 16.08 -28.65
C ASN A 283 1.94 16.99 -28.07
N ALA A 284 3.15 16.88 -28.62
CA ALA A 284 4.33 17.57 -28.09
C ALA A 284 4.23 19.10 -28.14
N ARG A 285 3.58 19.68 -29.17
CA ARG A 285 3.36 21.13 -29.29
C ARG A 285 2.56 21.68 -28.12
N GLN A 286 1.44 21.03 -27.80
CA GLN A 286 0.59 21.44 -26.67
C GLN A 286 1.31 21.26 -25.32
N ALA A 287 2.11 20.21 -25.17
CA ALA A 287 2.94 20.03 -23.98
C ALA A 287 3.94 21.18 -23.80
N LEU A 288 4.60 21.60 -24.89
CA LEU A 288 5.58 22.68 -24.90
C LEU A 288 4.93 24.02 -24.54
N HIS A 289 3.78 24.33 -25.14
CA HIS A 289 2.97 25.49 -24.77
C HIS A 289 2.61 25.49 -23.29
N LEU A 290 2.20 24.34 -22.75
CA LEU A 290 1.81 24.21 -21.34
C LEU A 290 3.00 24.41 -20.39
N ILE A 291 4.19 23.89 -20.74
CA ILE A 291 5.43 24.15 -19.97
C ILE A 291 5.75 25.65 -19.97
N MET A 292 5.74 26.27 -21.15
CA MET A 292 6.16 27.66 -21.31
C MET A 292 5.19 28.65 -20.68
N GLU A 293 3.88 28.43 -20.79
CA GLU A 293 2.86 29.35 -20.24
C GLU A 293 2.59 29.16 -18.74
N LYS A 294 2.62 27.91 -18.24
CA LYS A 294 2.17 27.60 -16.86
C LYS A 294 3.32 27.33 -15.90
N LEU A 295 4.35 26.61 -16.33
CA LEU A 295 5.52 26.30 -15.48
C LEU A 295 6.58 27.40 -15.57
N GLY A 296 6.77 27.99 -16.75
CA GLY A 296 7.86 28.95 -17.01
C GLY A 296 9.26 28.34 -16.81
N ASP A 297 9.35 27.01 -16.69
CA ASP A 297 10.58 26.26 -16.48
C ASP A 297 11.22 25.94 -17.84
N VAL A 298 12.11 26.85 -18.24
CA VAL A 298 12.86 26.77 -19.50
C VAL A 298 13.82 25.57 -19.56
N PRO A 299 14.57 25.22 -18.50
CA PRO A 299 15.34 23.97 -18.45
C PRO A 299 14.52 22.71 -18.73
N GLN A 300 13.35 22.55 -18.10
CA GLN A 300 12.48 21.40 -18.35
C GLN A 300 11.96 21.37 -19.80
N ALA A 301 11.62 22.54 -20.36
CA ALA A 301 11.22 22.65 -21.77
C ALA A 301 12.32 22.16 -22.72
N ILE A 302 13.59 22.51 -22.45
CA ILE A 302 14.74 22.04 -23.24
C ILE A 302 14.88 20.53 -23.14
N GLU A 303 14.79 19.97 -21.93
CA GLU A 303 14.94 18.53 -21.72
C GLU A 303 13.82 17.74 -22.40
N PHE A 304 12.60 18.29 -22.39
CA PHE A 304 11.45 17.74 -23.11
C PHE A 304 11.66 17.74 -24.64
N VAL A 305 12.05 18.87 -25.22
CA VAL A 305 12.32 18.96 -26.67
C VAL A 305 13.49 18.05 -27.07
N ARG A 306 14.52 17.96 -26.22
CA ARG A 306 15.63 17.01 -26.40
C ARG A 306 15.15 15.56 -26.44
N ALA A 307 14.21 15.18 -25.56
CA ALA A 307 13.66 13.83 -25.54
C ALA A 307 12.89 13.49 -26.83
N GLN A 308 12.19 14.48 -27.42
CA GLN A 308 11.38 14.30 -28.62
C GLN A 308 12.16 14.32 -29.94
N ARG A 309 13.38 14.91 -29.97
CA ARG A 309 14.26 15.00 -31.17
C ARG A 309 13.59 15.64 -32.40
N ASP A 310 12.71 16.62 -32.18
CA ASP A 310 12.00 17.33 -33.25
C ASP A 310 12.55 18.76 -33.42
N ASP A 311 13.00 19.09 -34.63
CA ASP A 311 13.52 20.41 -34.98
C ASP A 311 12.42 21.47 -35.07
N GLU A 312 11.17 21.10 -35.36
CA GLU A 312 10.04 22.04 -35.41
C GLU A 312 9.68 22.56 -34.00
N LEU A 313 9.73 21.69 -33.00
CA LEU A 313 9.51 22.06 -31.59
C LEU A 313 10.58 23.04 -31.08
N TRP A 314 11.81 22.95 -31.59
CA TRP A 314 12.84 23.94 -31.30
C TRP A 314 12.47 25.31 -31.87
N GLU A 315 11.93 25.38 -33.08
CA GLU A 315 11.50 26.64 -33.66
C GLU A 315 10.32 27.25 -32.90
N GLU A 316 9.37 26.42 -32.46
CA GLU A 316 8.25 26.86 -31.61
C GLU A 316 8.73 27.37 -30.25
N LEU A 317 9.64 26.65 -29.59
CA LEU A 317 10.24 27.07 -28.32
C LEU A 317 10.99 28.39 -28.46
N ILE A 318 11.77 28.55 -29.53
CA ILE A 318 12.44 29.81 -29.84
C ILE A 318 11.39 30.91 -30.02
N SER A 319 10.35 30.68 -30.82
CA SER A 319 9.31 31.68 -31.06
C SER A 319 8.60 32.14 -29.78
N MET A 320 8.28 31.21 -28.87
CA MET A 320 7.67 31.52 -27.58
C MET A 320 8.62 32.21 -26.62
N SER A 321 9.89 31.83 -26.63
CA SER A 321 10.88 32.47 -25.78
C SER A 321 11.12 33.94 -26.13
N LEU A 322 11.01 34.30 -27.42
CA LEU A 322 11.11 35.69 -27.87
C LEU A 322 10.01 36.58 -27.29
N ALA A 323 8.89 36.02 -26.81
CA ALA A 323 7.85 36.77 -26.14
C ALA A 323 8.28 37.31 -24.77
N SER A 324 9.31 36.75 -24.12
CA SER A 324 9.82 37.31 -22.86
C SER A 324 11.37 37.37 -22.78
N PRO A 325 11.95 38.55 -22.47
CA PRO A 325 13.42 38.72 -22.37
C PRO A 325 14.08 37.86 -21.29
N ARG A 326 13.33 37.49 -20.24
CA ARG A 326 13.81 36.61 -19.17
C ARG A 326 14.01 35.18 -19.66
N MET A 327 13.06 34.65 -20.45
CA MET A 327 13.13 33.30 -21.02
C MET A 327 14.25 33.17 -22.06
N VAL A 328 14.46 34.18 -22.91
CA VAL A 328 15.61 34.19 -23.83
C VAL A 328 16.93 34.12 -23.05
N GLY A 329 16.98 34.82 -21.91
CA GLY A 329 18.13 34.81 -21.03
C GLY A 329 18.46 33.45 -20.43
N THR A 330 17.46 32.75 -19.90
CA THR A 330 17.62 31.41 -19.33
C THR A 330 17.86 30.35 -20.40
N LEU A 331 17.27 30.50 -21.58
CA LEU A 331 17.58 29.70 -22.76
C LEU A 331 19.06 29.83 -23.13
N LEU A 332 19.57 31.06 -23.25
CA LEU A 332 20.97 31.29 -23.58
C LEU A 332 21.93 30.63 -22.56
N GLU A 333 21.57 30.60 -21.28
CA GLU A 333 22.40 29.94 -20.25
C GLU A 333 22.43 28.41 -20.36
N SER A 334 21.34 27.80 -20.85
CA SER A 334 21.12 26.35 -20.88
C SER A 334 21.36 25.73 -22.25
N ILE A 335 21.41 26.54 -23.31
CA ILE A 335 21.65 26.11 -24.71
C ILE A 335 23.10 25.67 -24.98
N GLY A 336 24.04 25.93 -24.06
CA GLY A 336 25.50 25.96 -24.26
C GLY A 336 26.18 24.79 -24.99
N SER A 337 25.50 23.68 -25.27
CA SER A 337 26.06 22.53 -25.99
C SER A 337 25.17 21.87 -27.05
N HIS A 338 23.90 22.29 -27.22
CA HIS A 338 22.90 21.46 -27.91
C HIS A 338 22.25 22.08 -29.14
N LEU A 339 22.16 23.42 -29.20
CA LEU A 339 21.63 24.12 -30.37
C LEU A 339 22.73 25.03 -30.92
N ASN A 340 22.76 25.18 -32.25
CA ASN A 340 23.56 26.21 -32.89
C ASN A 340 23.16 27.59 -32.34
N PRO A 341 24.03 28.27 -31.56
CA PRO A 341 23.68 29.55 -30.94
C PRO A 341 23.38 30.62 -32.00
N LEU A 342 23.88 30.42 -33.23
CA LEU A 342 23.58 31.25 -34.38
C LEU A 342 22.08 31.26 -34.73
N ARG A 343 21.34 30.15 -34.62
CA ARG A 343 19.90 30.11 -34.93
C ARG A 343 19.10 31.00 -33.98
N LEU A 344 19.52 31.06 -32.72
CA LEU A 344 18.91 31.92 -31.71
C LEU A 344 19.29 33.39 -31.93
N ILE A 345 20.58 33.69 -32.13
CA ILE A 345 21.09 35.05 -32.28
C ILE A 345 20.46 35.78 -33.49
N HIS A 346 20.28 35.09 -34.62
CA HIS A 346 19.66 35.69 -35.80
C HIS A 346 18.17 36.00 -35.65
N ARG A 347 17.50 35.42 -34.64
CA ARG A 347 16.05 35.56 -34.41
C ARG A 347 15.72 36.56 -33.29
N ILE A 348 16.70 37.03 -32.53
CA ILE A 348 16.47 38.01 -31.47
C ILE A 348 16.18 39.39 -32.09
N PRO A 349 15.05 40.04 -31.78
CA PRO A 349 14.76 41.37 -32.28
C PRO A 349 15.75 42.40 -31.73
N LEU A 350 16.23 43.27 -32.61
CA LEU A 350 17.16 44.34 -32.28
C LEU A 350 16.52 45.31 -31.27
N GLY A 351 17.15 45.47 -30.09
CA GLY A 351 16.68 46.38 -29.03
C GLY A 351 16.06 45.72 -27.79
N MET A 352 15.98 44.39 -27.73
CA MET A 352 15.50 43.67 -26.53
C MET A 352 16.52 43.75 -25.37
N PRO A 353 16.15 44.24 -24.18
CA PRO A 353 17.04 44.27 -23.02
C PRO A 353 17.16 42.87 -22.40
N ILE A 354 18.18 42.12 -22.82
CA ILE A 354 18.50 40.82 -22.22
C ILE A 354 19.50 41.05 -21.06
N PRO A 355 19.14 40.76 -19.81
CA PRO A 355 20.07 40.90 -18.68
C PRO A 355 21.27 39.94 -18.85
N ASN A 356 22.47 40.43 -18.50
CA ASN A 356 23.73 39.67 -18.52
C ASN A 356 24.07 38.97 -19.86
N LEU A 357 23.62 39.53 -20.99
CA LEU A 357 23.88 38.96 -22.31
C LEU A 357 25.38 38.77 -22.59
N ARG A 358 26.22 39.71 -22.15
CA ARG A 358 27.68 39.65 -22.34
C ARG A 358 28.28 38.39 -21.71
N ASP A 359 28.02 38.15 -20.43
CA ASP A 359 28.60 37.03 -19.69
C ASP A 359 28.06 35.69 -20.22
N ARG A 360 26.78 35.66 -20.60
CA ARG A 360 26.13 34.50 -21.22
C ARG A 360 26.72 34.16 -22.59
N LEU A 361 26.95 35.16 -23.45
CA LEU A 361 27.59 34.95 -24.74
C LEU A 361 29.06 34.52 -24.59
N ILE A 362 29.80 35.09 -23.63
CA ILE A 362 31.17 34.66 -23.33
C ILE A 362 31.15 33.18 -22.97
N LYS A 363 30.25 32.74 -22.08
CA LYS A 363 30.11 31.34 -21.69
C LYS A 363 29.80 30.43 -22.89
N ILE A 364 28.84 30.79 -23.74
CA ILE A 364 28.50 30.01 -24.94
C ILE A 364 29.69 29.92 -25.92
N ILE A 365 30.42 31.02 -26.11
CA ILE A 365 31.60 31.06 -26.99
C ILE A 365 32.74 30.22 -26.41
N THR A 366 32.98 30.28 -25.09
CA THR A 366 33.96 29.40 -24.44
C THR A 366 33.55 27.94 -24.54
N ASP A 367 32.29 27.62 -24.30
CA ASP A 367 31.77 26.25 -24.36
C ASP A 367 31.88 25.70 -25.79
N SER A 368 31.43 26.44 -26.79
CA SER A 368 31.57 26.05 -28.20
C SER A 368 33.04 25.93 -28.64
N ARG A 369 33.94 26.80 -28.16
CA ARG A 369 35.38 26.69 -28.40
C ARG A 369 35.97 25.43 -27.75
N THR A 370 35.56 25.10 -26.52
CA THR A 370 36.02 23.87 -25.85
C THR A 370 35.50 22.64 -26.58
N GLN A 371 34.24 22.61 -27.02
CA GLN A 371 33.69 21.54 -27.84
C GLN A 371 34.44 21.39 -29.17
N ALA A 372 34.71 22.48 -29.88
CA ALA A 372 35.48 22.45 -31.11
C ALA A 372 36.91 21.93 -30.88
N SER A 373 37.57 22.35 -29.79
CA SER A 373 38.88 21.85 -29.39
C SER A 373 38.88 20.37 -29.03
N LEU A 374 37.82 19.89 -28.37
CA LEU A 374 37.64 18.47 -28.03
C LEU A 374 37.42 17.64 -29.28
N ILE A 375 36.54 18.07 -30.19
CA ILE A 375 36.30 17.39 -31.47
C ILE A 375 37.58 17.35 -32.30
N GLN A 376 38.33 18.45 -32.35
CA GLN A 376 39.62 18.49 -33.04
C GLN A 376 40.64 17.52 -32.41
N GLY A 377 40.75 17.51 -31.07
CA GLY A 377 41.61 16.57 -30.36
C GLY A 377 41.23 15.10 -30.62
N CYS A 378 39.93 14.77 -30.56
CA CYS A 378 39.43 13.44 -30.91
C CYS A 378 39.74 13.08 -32.37
N ASN A 379 39.57 14.01 -33.31
CA ASN A 379 39.89 13.78 -34.72
C ASN A 379 41.38 13.54 -34.96
N ASP A 380 42.25 14.26 -34.25
CA ASP A 380 43.70 14.09 -34.39
C ASP A 380 44.18 12.76 -33.78
N ILE A 381 43.59 12.34 -32.65
CA ILE A 381 43.80 11.01 -32.07
C ILE A 381 43.32 9.92 -33.05
N LEU A 382 42.11 10.03 -33.58
CA LEU A 382 41.57 9.05 -34.53
C LEU A 382 42.40 8.97 -35.82
N LYS A 383 42.95 10.09 -36.30
CA LYS A 383 43.87 10.09 -37.44
C LYS A 383 45.19 9.39 -37.10
N ALA A 384 45.77 9.68 -35.94
CA ALA A 384 46.99 9.04 -35.47
C ALA A 384 46.80 7.52 -35.30
N ASP A 385 45.69 7.09 -34.69
CA ASP A 385 45.33 5.69 -34.52
C ASP A 385 45.11 5.00 -35.87
N ARG A 386 44.46 5.66 -36.83
CA ARG A 386 44.30 5.14 -38.18
C ARG A 386 45.65 4.89 -38.86
N VAL A 387 46.60 5.82 -38.73
CA VAL A 387 47.95 5.68 -39.30
C VAL A 387 48.70 4.54 -38.59
N MET A 388 48.68 4.50 -37.26
CA MET A 388 49.33 3.43 -36.48
C MET A 388 48.78 2.05 -36.82
N LEU A 389 47.46 1.90 -36.94
CA LEU A 389 46.81 0.65 -37.32
C LEU A 389 47.17 0.25 -38.75
N LEU A 390 47.25 1.21 -39.67
CA LEU A 390 47.65 0.96 -41.05
C LEU A 390 49.11 0.53 -41.16
N GLU A 391 50.02 1.13 -40.38
CA GLU A 391 51.42 0.71 -40.29
C GLU A 391 51.56 -0.70 -39.70
N LYS A 392 50.81 -1.02 -38.65
CA LYS A 392 50.76 -2.39 -38.09
C LYS A 392 50.31 -3.39 -39.15
N LEU A 393 49.19 -3.12 -39.83
CA LEU A 393 48.69 -3.97 -40.92
C LEU A 393 49.71 -4.11 -42.07
N HIS A 394 50.39 -3.02 -42.45
CA HIS A 394 51.40 -3.05 -43.50
C HIS A 394 52.61 -3.90 -43.12
N ASN A 395 53.07 -3.79 -41.87
CA ASN A 395 54.18 -4.58 -41.36
C ASN A 395 53.83 -6.08 -41.27
N ASP A 396 52.61 -6.40 -40.83
CA ASP A 396 52.13 -7.78 -40.80
C ASP A 396 51.98 -8.36 -42.22
N ALA A 397 51.46 -7.58 -43.16
CA ALA A 397 51.38 -7.96 -44.57
C ALA A 397 52.76 -8.16 -45.22
N ARG A 398 53.76 -7.32 -44.90
CA ARG A 398 55.16 -7.50 -45.36
C ARG A 398 55.80 -8.76 -44.80
N ARG A 399 55.51 -9.12 -43.54
CA ARG A 399 55.98 -10.38 -42.94
C ARG A 399 55.34 -11.62 -43.57
N ALA A 400 54.16 -11.47 -44.19
CA ALA A 400 53.43 -12.55 -44.87
C ALA A 400 53.85 -12.78 -46.33
N VAL A 401 54.85 -12.07 -46.87
CA VAL A 401 55.33 -12.31 -48.26
C VAL A 401 55.96 -13.71 -48.38
N PRO A 402 55.56 -14.56 -49.36
CA PRO A 402 55.92 -15.96 -49.37
C PRO A 402 57.40 -16.19 -49.70
N ARG A 403 58.08 -16.99 -48.86
CA ARG A 403 59.42 -17.52 -49.09
C ARG A 403 59.37 -18.64 -50.15
N HIS A 404 59.04 -18.31 -51.41
CA HIS A 404 59.09 -19.26 -52.53
C HIS A 404 60.25 -18.95 -53.49
N GLN A 405 61.47 -19.02 -52.96
CA GLN A 405 62.67 -19.21 -53.75
C GLN A 405 63.57 -20.23 -53.02
N GLN A 406 63.37 -21.51 -53.33
CA GLN A 406 64.44 -22.52 -53.43
C GLN A 406 63.83 -23.91 -53.65
N LYS A 407 63.85 -24.35 -54.92
CA LYS A 407 64.34 -25.64 -55.42
C LYS A 407 63.70 -25.94 -56.77
N VAL A 408 64.34 -25.47 -57.83
CA VAL A 408 64.15 -26.03 -59.17
C VAL A 408 64.92 -27.36 -59.17
N VAL A 409 64.19 -28.47 -59.20
CA VAL A 409 64.71 -29.78 -59.61
C VAL A 409 63.73 -30.30 -60.67
N ALA A 410 64.16 -30.26 -61.93
CA ALA A 410 63.57 -31.05 -63.01
C ALA A 410 63.82 -32.55 -62.70
N PRO A 411 62.97 -33.52 -63.14
CA PRO A 411 63.00 -33.88 -64.56
C PRO A 411 61.71 -34.52 -65.17
N GLN A 412 61.74 -34.52 -66.52
CA GLN A 412 61.36 -35.61 -67.44
C GLN A 412 59.88 -35.87 -67.83
N SER A 413 59.53 -35.27 -68.98
CA SER A 413 59.00 -35.91 -70.20
C SER A 413 58.49 -37.37 -70.16
N GLN A 414 57.22 -37.55 -70.54
CA GLN A 414 56.73 -38.59 -71.47
C GLN A 414 55.30 -38.22 -71.92
N TYR A 415 55.16 -37.66 -73.13
CA TYR A 415 54.75 -38.33 -74.39
C TYR A 415 53.23 -38.57 -74.53
N TYR A 416 52.67 -37.81 -75.48
CA TYR A 416 51.36 -37.93 -76.11
C TYR A 416 51.02 -39.36 -76.58
N LYS A 417 49.74 -39.72 -76.44
CA LYS A 417 48.94 -40.24 -77.55
C LYS A 417 47.56 -39.59 -77.52
#